data_AF-A0AB38C9Y4-F1
#
_entry.id   AF-A0AB38C9Y4-F1
#
_cell.length_a   1.000
_cell.length_b   1.000
_cell.length_c   1.000
_cell.angle_alpha   90.00
_cell.angle_beta   90.00
_cell.angle_gamma   90.00
#
_symmetry.space_group_name_H-M   'P 1'
#
loop_
_entity.id
_entity.type
_entity.pdbx_description
1 polymer ?
#
loop_
_entity_poly.entity_id
_entity_poly.type
_entity_poly.pdbx_seq_one_letter_code
_entity_poly.pdbx_strand_id
1 'polypeptide(L)'
;MTSEANRLTMQKFVEFINTASQALADELISTDAIFHVPGSPEPMRGPAGYLAIIAMMREGFPDIQWTLEEMVAEGDKVAARFIMRGTHQGTFFGVPPTGKQIAVQAMNLYRLSDGKFVEERGQPDMLGLLQQIGAVPSH
;
A
#
# COMPACT_ATOMS: atom_id res chain seq x y z
N MET A 1 8.81 -10.39 -18.95
CA MET A 1 9.04 -11.13 -17.69
C MET A 1 8.00 -12.22 -17.54
N THR A 2 8.31 -13.32 -16.86
CA THR A 2 7.34 -14.41 -16.63
C THR A 2 6.45 -14.08 -15.43
N SER A 3 5.19 -14.54 -15.46
CA SER A 3 4.25 -14.35 -14.34
C SER A 3 4.80 -14.89 -13.01
N GLU A 4 5.63 -15.94 -13.03
CA GLU A 4 6.23 -16.53 -11.83
C GLU A 4 7.25 -15.60 -11.17
N ALA A 5 8.12 -14.94 -11.95
CA ALA A 5 9.08 -13.97 -11.43
C ALA A 5 8.37 -12.79 -10.74
N ASN A 6 7.29 -12.28 -11.36
CA ASN A 6 6.51 -11.19 -10.76
C ASN A 6 5.85 -11.59 -9.44
N ARG A 7 5.43 -12.86 -9.29
CA ARG A 7 4.87 -13.38 -8.04
C ARG A 7 5.93 -13.38 -6.92
N LEU A 8 7.17 -13.77 -7.21
CA LEU A 8 8.27 -13.73 -6.25
C LEU A 8 8.63 -12.29 -5.87
N THR A 9 8.69 -11.37 -6.85
CA THR A 9 8.90 -9.95 -6.58
C THR A 9 7.79 -9.37 -5.69
N MET A 10 6.54 -9.78 -5.90
CA MET A 10 5.43 -9.35 -5.05
C MET A 10 5.58 -9.85 -3.60
N GLN A 11 6.09 -11.06 -3.36
CA GLN A 11 6.33 -11.53 -1.99
C GLN A 11 7.37 -10.67 -1.25
N LYS A 12 8.47 -10.30 -1.92
CA LYS A 12 9.45 -9.34 -1.36
C LYS A 12 8.85 -7.96 -1.15
N PHE A 13 7.91 -7.56 -2.01
CA PHE A 13 7.20 -6.29 -1.85
C PHE A 13 6.33 -6.26 -0.59
N VAL A 14 5.70 -7.38 -0.22
CA VAL A 14 4.97 -7.50 1.05
C VAL A 14 5.91 -7.29 2.25
N GLU A 15 7.11 -7.86 2.21
CA GLU A 15 8.13 -7.61 3.23
C GLU A 15 8.52 -6.12 3.27
N PHE A 16 8.74 -5.51 2.10
CA PHE A 16 9.07 -4.10 1.99
C PHE A 16 8.01 -3.20 2.63
N ILE A 17 6.73 -3.34 2.29
CA ILE A 17 5.68 -2.46 2.81
C ILE A 17 5.45 -2.64 4.32
N ASN A 18 5.71 -3.85 4.84
CA ASN A 18 5.61 -4.14 6.27
C ASN A 18 6.83 -3.69 7.07
N THR A 19 8.02 -3.58 6.45
CA THR A 19 9.25 -3.14 7.12
C THR A 19 9.58 -1.67 6.89
N ALA A 20 9.09 -1.07 5.81
CA ALA A 20 9.56 0.20 5.26
C ALA A 20 11.09 0.23 5.03
N SER A 21 11.67 -0.90 4.64
CA SER A 21 13.11 -1.01 4.39
C SER A 21 13.52 -0.17 3.17
N GLN A 22 14.42 0.80 3.38
CA GLN A 22 15.01 1.60 2.29
C GLN A 22 15.73 0.70 1.27
N ALA A 23 16.46 -0.31 1.74
CA ALA A 23 17.19 -1.22 0.86
C ALA A 23 16.25 -2.00 -0.07
N LEU A 24 15.11 -2.47 0.45
CA LEU A 24 14.10 -3.13 -0.37
C LEU A 24 13.40 -2.13 -1.30
N ALA A 25 13.21 -0.88 -0.88
CA ALA A 25 12.68 0.16 -1.75
C ALA A 25 13.58 0.36 -2.98
N ASP A 26 14.89 0.49 -2.77
CA ASP A 26 15.87 0.71 -3.85
C ASP A 26 16.01 -0.52 -4.76
N GLU A 27 15.88 -1.73 -4.21
CA GLU A 27 15.87 -2.99 -4.96
C GLU A 27 14.61 -3.09 -5.84
N LEU A 28 13.43 -2.92 -5.25
CA LEU A 28 12.16 -3.33 -5.85
C LEU A 28 11.49 -2.22 -6.67
N ILE A 29 11.77 -0.95 -6.40
CA ILE A 29 11.07 0.17 -7.03
C ILE A 29 11.98 0.84 -8.07
N SER A 30 11.44 1.08 -9.27
CA SER A 30 12.10 1.90 -10.27
C SER A 30 12.16 3.36 -9.81
N THR A 31 13.26 4.06 -10.12
CA THR A 31 13.40 5.50 -9.83
C THR A 31 12.32 6.35 -10.50
N ASP A 32 11.83 5.90 -11.65
CA ASP A 32 10.77 6.57 -12.42
C ASP A 32 9.37 6.04 -12.12
N ALA A 33 9.23 5.18 -11.10
CA ALA A 33 7.96 4.57 -10.76
C ALA A 33 6.90 5.62 -10.40
N ILE A 34 5.64 5.36 -10.78
CA ILE A 34 4.51 6.26 -10.55
C ILE A 34 3.46 5.56 -9.68
N PHE A 35 3.17 6.12 -8.52
CA PHE A 35 2.21 5.56 -7.57
C PHE A 35 0.99 6.47 -7.48
N HIS A 36 -0.15 5.98 -7.98
CA HIS A 36 -1.42 6.70 -7.95
C HIS A 36 -2.14 6.41 -6.63
N VAL A 37 -2.18 7.43 -5.76
CA VAL A 37 -2.81 7.36 -4.44
C VAL A 37 -4.18 8.04 -4.50
N PRO A 38 -5.28 7.36 -4.12
CA PRO A 38 -6.61 7.98 -4.12
C PRO A 38 -6.65 9.23 -3.25
N GLY A 39 -7.24 10.30 -3.78
CA GLY A 39 -7.34 11.59 -3.09
C GLY A 39 -6.13 12.51 -3.26
N SER A 40 -5.01 12.02 -3.82
CA SER A 40 -3.88 12.88 -4.21
C SER A 40 -4.05 13.36 -5.66
N PRO A 41 -3.89 14.66 -5.95
CA PRO A 41 -3.96 15.18 -7.32
C PRO A 41 -2.74 14.79 -8.15
N GLU A 42 -1.57 14.66 -7.51
CA GLU A 42 -0.31 14.29 -8.14
C GLU A 42 0.14 12.90 -7.66
N PRO A 43 0.71 12.07 -8.53
CA PRO A 43 1.24 10.77 -8.14
C PRO A 43 2.54 10.91 -7.34
N MET A 44 2.77 9.95 -6.45
CA MET A 44 4.05 9.81 -5.76
C MET A 44 5.05 9.12 -6.69
N ARG A 45 6.35 9.42 -6.53
CA ARG A 45 7.38 8.97 -7.48
C ARG A 45 8.55 8.26 -6.81
N GLY A 46 8.98 7.15 -7.43
CA GLY A 46 10.17 6.40 -7.06
C GLY A 46 10.15 5.84 -5.63
N PRO A 47 11.30 5.31 -5.16
CA PRO A 47 11.39 4.68 -3.83
C PRO A 47 10.97 5.62 -2.69
N ALA A 48 11.42 6.87 -2.72
CA ALA A 48 11.06 7.89 -1.74
C ALA A 48 9.55 8.17 -1.71
N GLY A 49 8.90 8.23 -2.88
CA GLY A 49 7.47 8.43 -2.97
C GLY A 49 6.67 7.30 -2.33
N TYR A 50 7.08 6.05 -2.51
CA TYR A 50 6.40 4.92 -1.88
C TYR A 50 6.60 4.89 -0.37
N LEU A 51 7.82 5.15 0.10
CA LEU A 51 8.11 5.25 1.54
C LEU A 51 7.28 6.35 2.22
N ALA A 52 7.02 7.46 1.52
CA ALA A 52 6.12 8.50 2.02
C ALA A 52 4.67 8.03 2.13
N ILE A 53 4.18 7.16 1.24
CA ILE A 53 2.86 6.53 1.36
C ILE A 53 2.78 5.64 2.61
N ILE A 54 3.82 4.82 2.84
CA ILE A 54 3.90 3.96 4.05
C ILE A 54 3.96 4.84 5.31
N ALA A 55 4.75 5.91 5.30
CA ALA A 55 4.85 6.85 6.40
C ALA A 55 3.51 7.51 6.73
N MET A 56 2.78 7.99 5.70
CA MET A 56 1.43 8.58 5.87
C MET A 56 0.45 7.59 6.53
N MET A 57 0.47 6.31 6.15
CA MET A 57 -0.35 5.30 6.84
C MET A 57 0.09 5.08 8.29
N ARG A 58 1.40 5.05 8.54
CA ARG A 58 1.97 4.87 9.89
C ARG A 58 1.79 6.08 10.81
N GLU A 59 1.53 7.28 10.27
CA GLU A 59 1.14 8.44 11.08
C GLU A 59 -0.17 8.18 11.83
N GLY A 60 -1.16 7.55 11.19
CA GLY A 60 -2.41 7.16 11.84
C GLY A 60 -2.33 5.82 12.57
N PHE A 61 -1.59 4.87 12.00
CA PHE A 61 -1.55 3.47 12.39
C PHE A 61 -0.11 2.96 12.50
N PRO A 62 0.62 3.27 13.59
CA PRO A 62 2.05 2.95 13.71
C PRO A 62 2.39 1.45 13.61
N ASP A 63 1.43 0.59 13.95
CA ASP A 63 1.52 -0.87 13.93
C ASP A 63 0.93 -1.50 12.66
N ILE A 64 0.62 -0.69 11.63
CA ILE A 64 -0.07 -1.20 10.44
C ILE A 64 0.75 -2.26 9.70
N GLN A 65 0.06 -3.34 9.33
CA GLN A 65 0.59 -4.45 8.53
C GLN A 65 -0.35 -4.76 7.37
N TRP A 66 0.23 -5.16 6.24
CA TRP A 66 -0.44 -5.59 5.03
C TRP A 66 -0.28 -7.09 4.85
N THR A 67 -1.39 -7.78 4.74
CA THR A 67 -1.45 -9.19 4.36
C THR A 67 -1.87 -9.31 2.91
N LEU A 68 -1.06 -9.96 2.07
CA LEU A 68 -1.45 -10.32 0.71
C LEU A 68 -2.40 -11.51 0.75
N GLU A 69 -3.62 -11.31 0.25
CA GLU A 69 -4.69 -12.30 0.32
C GLU A 69 -4.88 -13.04 -1.01
N GLU A 70 -4.88 -12.28 -2.11
CA GLU A 70 -5.07 -12.83 -3.45
C GLU A 70 -4.14 -12.12 -4.43
N MET A 71 -3.68 -12.87 -5.44
CA MET A 71 -2.80 -12.34 -6.47
C MET A 71 -2.99 -13.04 -7.82
N VAL A 72 -3.16 -12.23 -8.85
CA VAL A 72 -3.14 -12.66 -10.27
C VAL A 72 -2.00 -11.95 -10.97
N ALA A 73 -1.16 -12.70 -11.69
CA ALA A 73 -0.03 -12.17 -12.44
C ALA A 73 -0.13 -12.59 -13.91
N GLU A 74 -0.14 -11.61 -14.80
CA GLU A 74 -0.22 -11.81 -16.25
C GLU A 74 0.69 -10.81 -16.96
N GLY A 75 1.64 -11.32 -17.75
CA GLY A 75 2.60 -10.48 -18.48
C GLY A 75 3.41 -9.58 -17.54
N ASP A 76 3.26 -8.27 -17.70
CA ASP A 76 3.92 -7.23 -16.91
C ASP A 76 3.08 -6.72 -15.72
N LYS A 77 1.90 -7.29 -15.47
CA LYS A 77 0.96 -6.80 -14.44
C LYS A 77 0.78 -7.80 -13.31
N VAL A 78 0.52 -7.24 -12.13
CA VAL A 78 0.07 -8.00 -10.96
C VAL A 78 -1.13 -7.28 -10.36
N ALA A 79 -2.26 -7.97 -10.27
CA ALA A 79 -3.39 -7.53 -9.45
C ALA A 79 -3.30 -8.22 -8.10
N ALA A 80 -3.41 -7.45 -7.01
CA ALA A 80 -3.31 -7.97 -5.66
C ALA A 80 -4.42 -7.43 -4.76
N ARG A 81 -5.00 -8.31 -3.95
CA ARG A 81 -5.91 -7.94 -2.85
C ARG A 81 -5.15 -8.04 -1.54
N PHE A 82 -5.25 -7.00 -0.72
CA PHE A 82 -4.65 -6.93 0.60
C PHE A 82 -5.71 -6.73 1.68
N ILE A 83 -5.36 -7.13 2.90
CA ILE A 83 -6.00 -6.64 4.13
C ILE A 83 -4.94 -5.87 4.93
N MET A 84 -5.26 -4.63 5.26
CA MET A 84 -4.48 -3.76 6.13
C MET A 84 -5.04 -3.83 7.55
N ARG A 85 -4.20 -4.10 8.54
CA ARG A 85 -4.58 -4.16 9.96
C ARG A 85 -3.68 -3.27 10.78
N GLY A 86 -4.26 -2.51 11.70
CA GLY A 86 -3.52 -1.65 12.62
C GLY A 86 -4.44 -1.03 13.66
N THR A 87 -3.87 -0.25 14.57
CA THR A 87 -4.54 0.43 15.66
C THR A 87 -4.46 1.94 15.42
N HIS A 88 -5.59 2.64 15.47
CA HIS A 88 -5.64 4.09 15.28
C HIS A 88 -5.04 4.82 16.49
N GLN A 89 -3.73 5.07 16.45
CA GLN A 89 -2.93 5.63 17.56
C GLN A 89 -2.36 7.01 17.27
N GLY A 90 -2.37 7.47 16.02
CA GLY A 90 -2.09 8.86 15.68
C GLY A 90 -3.28 9.56 15.04
N THR A 91 -3.07 10.80 14.60
CA THR A 91 -4.11 11.55 13.89
C THR A 91 -4.14 11.12 12.44
N PHE A 92 -5.31 10.75 11.93
CA PHE A 92 -5.46 10.34 10.53
C PHE A 92 -6.58 11.15 9.87
N PHE A 93 -6.28 11.87 8.78
CA PHE A 93 -7.24 12.74 8.09
C PHE A 93 -8.00 13.71 9.03
N GLY A 94 -7.30 14.27 10.02
CA GLY A 94 -7.87 15.21 11.00
C GLY A 94 -8.66 14.55 12.14
N VAL A 95 -8.76 13.22 12.16
CA VAL A 95 -9.44 12.47 13.22
C VAL A 95 -8.43 12.12 14.31
N PRO A 96 -8.65 12.50 15.58
CA PRO A 96 -7.76 12.13 16.69
C PRO A 96 -7.70 10.61 16.92
N PRO A 97 -6.64 10.10 17.57
CA PRO A 97 -6.48 8.68 17.80
C PRO A 97 -7.61 8.12 18.66
N THR A 98 -8.27 7.08 18.15
CA THR A 98 -9.43 6.46 18.81
C THR A 98 -9.12 5.18 19.57
N GLY A 99 -7.92 4.61 19.38
CA GLY A 99 -7.54 3.30 19.91
C GLY A 99 -8.25 2.10 19.26
N LYS A 100 -9.13 2.34 18.27
CA LYS A 100 -9.83 1.28 17.54
C LYS A 100 -8.87 0.54 16.62
N GLN A 101 -9.07 -0.76 16.51
CA GLN A 101 -8.43 -1.58 15.48
C GLN A 101 -9.16 -1.43 14.16
N ILE A 102 -8.40 -1.46 13.06
CA ILE A 102 -8.92 -1.46 11.71
C ILE A 102 -8.62 -2.78 10.99
N ALA A 103 -9.49 -3.14 10.06
CA ALA A 103 -9.27 -4.17 9.05
C ALA A 103 -9.84 -3.64 7.73
N VAL A 104 -8.96 -3.17 6.85
CA VAL A 104 -9.34 -2.45 5.62
C VAL A 104 -8.84 -3.22 4.41
N GLN A 105 -9.73 -3.45 3.45
CA GLN A 105 -9.37 -4.11 2.20
C GLN A 105 -8.72 -3.10 1.24
N ALA A 106 -7.79 -3.58 0.42
CA ALA A 106 -7.26 -2.81 -0.70
C ALA A 106 -7.12 -3.70 -1.94
N MET A 107 -7.43 -3.14 -3.12
CA MET A 107 -7.17 -3.76 -4.41
C MET A 107 -6.20 -2.89 -5.19
N ASN A 108 -5.02 -3.42 -5.48
CA ASN A 108 -3.98 -2.65 -6.13
C ASN A 108 -3.57 -3.34 -7.44
N LEU A 109 -3.39 -2.54 -8.49
CA LEU A 109 -2.88 -2.99 -9.78
C LEU A 109 -1.46 -2.46 -9.97
N TYR A 110 -0.52 -3.37 -10.13
CA TYR A 110 0.90 -3.08 -10.31
C TYR A 110 1.32 -3.37 -11.74
N ARG A 111 2.31 -2.60 -12.21
CA ARG A 111 3.07 -2.88 -13.43
C ARG A 111 4.55 -3.00 -13.09
N LEU A 112 5.21 -3.98 -13.70
CA LEU A 112 6.63 -4.26 -13.49
C LEU A 112 7.42 -4.19 -14.81
N SER A 113 8.64 -3.69 -14.74
CA SER A 113 9.66 -3.77 -15.80
C SER A 113 10.99 -4.15 -15.18
N ASP A 114 11.73 -5.05 -15.82
CA ASP A 114 13.10 -5.42 -15.41
C ASP A 114 13.24 -5.78 -13.92
N GLY A 115 12.24 -6.52 -13.41
CA GLY A 115 12.17 -6.98 -12.02
C GLY A 115 11.68 -5.95 -11.02
N LYS A 116 11.39 -4.71 -11.44
CA LYS A 116 11.01 -3.60 -10.56
C LYS A 116 9.59 -3.11 -10.80
N PHE A 117 8.96 -2.60 -9.75
CA PHE A 117 7.70 -1.86 -9.84
C PHE A 117 7.92 -0.51 -10.53
N VAL A 118 7.14 -0.25 -11.57
CA VAL A 118 7.18 1.00 -12.35
C VAL A 118 5.86 1.76 -12.27
N GLU A 119 4.78 1.11 -11.81
CA GLU A 119 3.50 1.77 -11.60
C GLU A 119 2.64 1.01 -10.59
N GLU A 120 1.85 1.74 -9.81
CA GLU A 120 0.76 1.21 -9.00
C GLU A 120 -0.47 2.10 -9.12
N ARG A 121 -1.64 1.48 -9.23
CA ARG A 121 -2.93 2.11 -8.92
C ARG A 121 -3.50 1.47 -7.67
N GLY A 122 -3.42 2.17 -6.54
CA GLY A 122 -3.96 1.68 -5.27
C GLY A 122 -5.43 2.05 -5.10
N GLN A 123 -6.23 1.13 -4.54
CA GLN A 123 -7.63 1.38 -4.17
C GLN A 123 -7.93 0.75 -2.80
N PRO A 124 -7.49 1.35 -1.68
CA PRO A 124 -7.97 1.00 -0.35
C PRO A 124 -9.44 1.40 -0.18
N ASP A 125 -10.19 0.63 0.61
CA ASP A 125 -11.53 1.01 1.09
C ASP A 125 -11.44 2.14 2.12
N MET A 126 -11.22 3.36 1.60
CA MET A 126 -11.04 4.55 2.42
C MET A 126 -12.33 4.91 3.18
N LEU A 127 -13.50 4.65 2.60
CA LEU A 127 -14.77 4.88 3.30
C LEU A 127 -14.90 3.94 4.50
N GLY A 128 -14.66 2.65 4.33
CA GLY A 128 -14.68 1.67 5.42
C GLY A 128 -13.65 2.00 6.50
N LEU A 129 -12.45 2.47 6.13
CA LEU A 129 -11.46 2.97 7.09
C LEU A 129 -12.01 4.13 7.91
N LEU A 130 -12.51 5.18 7.25
CA LEU A 130 -13.05 6.38 7.89
C LEU A 130 -14.24 6.06 8.82
N GLN A 131 -15.08 5.09 8.45
CA GLN A 131 -16.15 4.59 9.32
C GLN A 131 -15.60 3.87 10.55
N GLN A 132 -14.60 2.99 10.38
CA GLN A 132 -14.00 2.25 11.50
C GLN A 132 -13.36 3.20 12.53
N ILE A 133 -12.69 4.27 12.09
CA ILE A 133 -12.13 5.28 12.99
C ILE A 133 -13.13 6.32 13.50
N GLY A 134 -14.41 6.23 13.09
CA GLY A 134 -15.48 7.12 13.56
C GLY A 134 -15.50 8.51 12.93
N ALA A 135 -14.82 8.72 11.80
CA ALA A 135 -14.86 9.96 11.03
C ALA A 135 -16.19 10.14 10.28
N VAL A 136 -16.78 9.02 9.86
CA VAL A 136 -18.04 8.94 9.13
C VAL A 136 -18.94 7.91 9.81
N PRO A 137 -20.27 8.11 9.91
CA PRO A 137 -21.17 7.10 10.45
C PRO A 137 -21.12 5.77 9.67
N SER A 138 -21.17 4.66 10.39
CA SER A 138 -21.50 3.34 9.81
C SER A 138 -23.02 3.19 9.72
N HIS A 139 -23.50 2.49 8.68
CA HIS A 139 -24.91 2.10 8.57
C HIS A 139 -25.28 0.96 9.53
#